data_AF-A0A7C7AHM9-F1
#
_entry.id   AF-A0A7C7AHM9-F1
#
_cell.length_a   1.000
_cell.length_b   1.000
_cell.length_c   1.000
_cell.angle_alpha   90.00
_cell.angle_beta   90.00
_cell.angle_gamma   90.00
#
_symmetry.space_group_name_H-M   'P 1'
#
loop_
_entity.id
_entity.type
_entity.pdbx_description
1 polymer ?
#
loop_
_entity_poly.entity_id
_entity_poly.type
_entity_poly.pdbx_seq_one_letter_code
_entity_poly.pdbx_strand_id
1 'polypeptide(L)'
;TGLAVIGIGINLMLAGENFTLLIISMVIGTIIGELIDIEGKLDRFGSFIESKMKNKEGNVALGFVTCTLVYCVGSMAIVGSIQSGLTGNHEILFSKAVLDGITAITFAATMGVGVVLSGISVFVYQGIITMLASLMQSLLSTVVVNEMTAIGGVIILGIGLNFIVANRMKVGNFLPAIFIPIIYYLFF
;
A
#
# COMPACT_ATOMS: atom_id res chain seq x y z
N THR A 1 1.57 14.24 -10.67
CA THR A 1 1.10 12.96 -10.08
C THR A 1 1.58 12.81 -8.65
N GLY A 2 2.87 12.96 -8.33
CA GLY A 2 3.40 12.90 -6.95
C GLY A 2 2.66 13.78 -5.93
N LEU A 3 2.33 15.04 -6.28
CA LEU A 3 1.51 15.92 -5.43
C LEU A 3 0.11 15.38 -5.13
N ALA A 4 -0.52 14.67 -6.08
CA ALA A 4 -1.82 14.03 -5.85
C ALA A 4 -1.69 12.84 -4.89
N VAL A 5 -0.60 12.06 -5.00
CA VAL A 5 -0.27 10.97 -4.06
C VAL A 5 -0.07 11.51 -2.65
N ILE A 6 0.64 12.64 -2.52
CA ILE A 6 0.78 13.36 -1.24
C ILE A 6 -0.59 13.77 -0.70
N GLY A 7 -1.46 14.37 -1.52
CA GLY A 7 -2.81 14.74 -1.10
C GLY A 7 -3.64 13.55 -0.58
N ILE A 8 -3.56 12.40 -1.27
CA ILE A 8 -4.21 11.15 -0.82
C ILE A 8 -3.64 10.70 0.52
N GLY A 9 -2.31 10.69 0.66
CA GLY A 9 -1.66 10.26 1.89
C GLY A 9 -1.97 11.16 3.09
N ILE A 10 -2.09 12.48 2.90
CA ILE A 10 -2.55 13.41 3.96
C ILE A 10 -3.96 13.05 4.41
N ASN A 11 -4.88 12.84 3.47
CA ASN A 11 -6.27 12.51 3.81
C ASN A 11 -6.36 11.20 4.61
N LEU A 12 -5.61 10.17 4.18
CA LEU A 12 -5.57 8.87 4.84
C LEU A 12 -4.87 8.91 6.20
N MET A 13 -3.80 9.70 6.36
CA MET A 13 -3.08 9.84 7.62
C MET A 13 -3.97 10.36 8.76
N LEU A 14 -4.96 11.19 8.41
CA LEU A 14 -5.91 11.78 9.36
C LEU A 14 -7.03 10.82 9.79
N ALA A 15 -7.06 9.59 9.28
CA ALA A 15 -8.09 8.61 9.64
C ALA A 15 -7.91 8.01 11.05
N GLY A 16 -6.69 7.99 11.58
CA GLY A 16 -6.36 7.41 12.89
C GLY A 16 -6.42 8.44 14.02
N GLU A 17 -6.61 7.96 15.24
CA GLU A 17 -6.74 8.81 16.43
C GLU A 17 -5.48 8.76 17.32
N ASN A 18 -4.76 7.63 17.32
CA ASN A 18 -3.60 7.40 18.19
C ASN A 18 -2.25 7.67 17.48
N PHE A 19 -1.85 8.93 17.44
CA PHE A 19 -0.54 9.34 16.90
C PHE A 19 0.65 8.59 17.52
N THR A 20 0.59 8.26 18.82
CA THR A 20 1.65 7.48 19.49
C THR A 20 1.80 6.08 18.91
N LEU A 21 0.67 5.39 18.67
CA LEU A 21 0.66 4.05 18.09
C LEU A 21 1.18 4.10 16.65
N LEU A 22 0.82 5.13 15.89
CA LEU A 22 1.34 5.35 14.54
C LEU A 22 2.87 5.47 14.54
N ILE A 23 3.45 6.29 15.42
CA ILE A 23 4.91 6.49 15.47
C ILE A 23 5.62 5.17 15.85
N ILE A 24 5.14 4.47 16.88
CA ILE A 24 5.72 3.20 17.32
C ILE A 24 5.63 2.16 16.19
N SER A 25 4.47 2.07 15.53
CA SER A 25 4.25 1.16 14.41
C SER A 25 5.20 1.43 13.25
N MET A 26 5.41 2.71 12.91
CA MET A 26 6.36 3.11 11.87
C MET A 26 7.79 2.71 12.23
N VAL A 27 8.24 2.96 13.47
CA VAL A 27 9.60 2.60 13.89
C VAL A 27 9.82 1.10 13.86
N ILE A 28 8.97 0.33 14.54
CA ILE A 28 9.09 -1.13 14.62
C ILE A 28 8.94 -1.76 13.24
N GLY A 29 7.91 -1.33 12.49
CA GLY A 29 7.64 -1.83 11.15
C GLY A 29 8.76 -1.55 10.16
N THR A 30 9.38 -0.37 10.24
CA THR A 30 10.54 -0.02 9.41
C THR A 30 11.75 -0.89 9.74
N ILE A 31 12.05 -1.13 11.02
CA ILE A 31 13.15 -2.01 11.42
C ILE A 31 12.92 -3.42 10.85
N ILE A 32 11.72 -3.95 11.01
CA ILE A 32 11.36 -5.28 10.49
C ILE A 32 11.45 -5.31 8.96
N GLY A 33 10.92 -4.29 8.28
CA GLY A 33 10.91 -4.27 6.82
C GLY A 33 12.27 -4.02 6.20
N GLU A 34 13.16 -3.26 6.84
CA GLU A 34 14.54 -3.10 6.40
C GLU A 34 15.32 -4.42 6.53
N LEU A 35 15.07 -5.21 7.59
CA LEU A 35 15.64 -6.55 7.73
C LEU A 35 15.15 -7.52 6.63
N ILE A 36 13.91 -7.38 6.19
CA ILE A 36 13.31 -8.22 5.14
C ILE A 36 13.69 -7.73 3.73
N ASP A 37 14.03 -6.45 3.57
CA ASP A 37 14.29 -5.73 2.31
C ASP A 37 13.17 -5.95 1.29
N ILE A 38 11.94 -5.61 1.68
CA ILE A 38 10.72 -5.77 0.87
C ILE A 38 10.85 -5.01 -0.44
N GLU A 39 11.21 -3.73 -0.38
CA GLU A 39 11.36 -2.92 -1.59
C GLU A 39 12.47 -3.46 -2.49
N GLY A 40 13.60 -3.90 -1.91
CA GLY A 40 14.68 -4.51 -2.69
C GLY A 40 14.25 -5.78 -3.43
N LYS A 41 13.36 -6.60 -2.85
CA LYS A 41 12.77 -7.76 -3.54
C LYS A 41 11.83 -7.35 -4.67
N LEU A 42 11.00 -6.34 -4.43
CA LEU A 42 10.10 -5.75 -5.43
C LEU A 42 10.87 -5.12 -6.60
N ASP A 43 11.95 -4.39 -6.31
CA ASP A 43 12.84 -3.80 -7.32
C ASP A 43 13.51 -4.90 -8.16
N ARG A 44 14.07 -5.95 -7.54
CA ARG A 44 14.66 -7.09 -8.28
C ARG A 44 13.64 -7.77 -9.19
N PHE A 45 12.41 -7.95 -8.71
CA PHE A 45 11.34 -8.53 -9.51
C PHE A 45 10.95 -7.62 -10.68
N GLY A 46 10.82 -6.31 -10.42
CA GLY A 46 10.59 -5.30 -11.45
C GLY A 46 11.69 -5.30 -12.52
N SER A 47 12.96 -5.28 -12.11
CA SER A 47 14.12 -5.33 -13.02
C SER A 47 14.20 -6.63 -13.82
N PHE A 48 13.83 -7.77 -13.23
CA PHE A 48 13.75 -9.05 -13.94
C PHE A 48 12.73 -9.01 -15.07
N ILE A 49 11.54 -8.44 -14.81
CA ILE A 49 10.51 -8.28 -15.84
C ILE A 49 10.94 -7.25 -16.90
N GLU A 50 11.55 -6.15 -16.49
CA GLU A 50 12.05 -5.11 -17.39
C GLU A 50 13.11 -5.66 -18.37
N SER A 51 14.06 -6.46 -17.86
CA SER A 51 15.07 -7.15 -18.68
C SER A 51 14.42 -8.05 -19.74
N LYS A 52 13.35 -8.76 -19.38
CA LYS A 52 12.61 -9.65 -20.29
C LYS A 52 11.81 -8.91 -21.35
N MET A 53 11.34 -7.70 -21.03
CA MET A 53 10.58 -6.84 -21.96
C MET A 53 11.46 -6.01 -22.91
N LYS A 54 12.79 -6.11 -22.82
CA LYS A 54 13.77 -5.31 -23.61
C LYS A 54 13.50 -3.80 -23.54
N ASN A 55 12.89 -3.34 -22.46
CA ASN A 55 12.52 -1.93 -22.32
C ASN A 55 13.74 -1.16 -21.80
N LYS A 56 14.24 -0.18 -22.58
CA LYS A 56 15.50 0.52 -22.29
C LYS A 56 15.35 1.72 -21.36
N GLU A 57 14.12 2.10 -21.00
CA GLU A 57 13.84 3.37 -20.32
C GLU A 57 13.86 3.33 -18.78
N GLY A 58 14.05 2.17 -18.13
CA GLY A 58 14.18 2.10 -16.65
C GLY A 58 12.90 2.42 -15.86
N ASN A 59 11.84 2.86 -16.54
CA ASN A 59 10.60 3.34 -15.92
C ASN A 59 9.63 2.21 -15.52
N VAL A 60 9.85 0.98 -16.02
CA VAL A 60 8.94 -0.15 -15.78
C VAL A 60 9.05 -0.62 -14.34
N ALA A 61 10.27 -0.84 -13.82
CA ALA A 61 10.48 -1.25 -12.45
C ALA A 61 9.97 -0.18 -11.47
N LEU A 62 10.29 1.10 -11.74
CA LEU A 62 9.83 2.22 -10.92
C LEU A 62 8.31 2.31 -10.86
N GLY A 63 7.63 2.23 -12.01
CA GLY A 63 6.17 2.24 -12.08
C GLY A 63 5.53 1.03 -11.39
N PHE A 64 6.10 -0.15 -11.59
CA PHE A 64 5.64 -1.38 -10.93
C PHE A 64 5.69 -1.28 -9.41
N VAL A 65 6.85 -0.92 -8.85
CA VAL A 65 7.04 -0.84 -7.39
C VAL A 65 6.18 0.26 -6.80
N THR A 66 6.16 1.43 -7.44
CA THR A 66 5.41 2.58 -6.93
C THR A 66 3.90 2.32 -6.90
N CYS A 67 3.34 1.82 -8.00
CA CYS A 67 1.91 1.50 -8.07
C CYS A 67 1.55 0.36 -7.11
N THR A 68 2.36 -0.70 -7.06
CA THR A 68 2.13 -1.80 -6.12
C THR A 68 2.05 -1.29 -4.68
N LEU A 69 3.01 -0.46 -4.26
CA LEU A 69 3.00 0.09 -2.91
C LEU A 69 1.78 1.00 -2.68
N VAL A 70 1.48 1.95 -3.57
CA VAL A 70 0.30 2.83 -3.41
C VAL A 70 -1.00 2.04 -3.31
N TYR A 71 -1.15 0.95 -4.06
CA TYR A 71 -2.34 0.10 -4.06
C TYR A 71 -2.40 -0.86 -2.86
N CYS A 72 -1.26 -1.38 -2.42
CA CYS A 72 -1.16 -2.35 -1.32
C CYS A 72 -1.16 -1.70 0.08
N VAL A 73 -0.82 -0.42 0.18
CA VAL A 73 -0.69 0.31 1.46
C VAL A 73 -2.04 0.75 2.05
N GLY A 74 -3.16 0.47 1.37
CA GLY A 74 -4.51 0.77 1.84
C GLY A 74 -5.16 -0.33 2.70
N SER A 75 -5.46 -0.01 3.96
CA SER A 75 -6.35 -0.77 4.86
C SER A 75 -7.77 -1.00 4.32
N MET A 76 -8.24 -0.11 3.43
CA MET A 76 -9.58 -0.18 2.83
C MET A 76 -9.78 -1.45 2.00
N ALA A 77 -8.73 -2.06 1.47
CA ALA A 77 -8.84 -3.35 0.79
C ALA A 77 -9.27 -4.45 1.79
N ILE A 78 -8.74 -4.39 3.02
CA ILE A 78 -9.02 -5.36 4.09
C ILE A 78 -10.45 -5.18 4.59
N VAL A 79 -10.85 -3.95 4.89
CA VAL A 79 -12.22 -3.65 5.37
C VAL A 79 -13.27 -3.83 4.30
N GLY A 80 -13.01 -3.32 3.10
CA GLY A 80 -13.91 -3.51 1.97
C GLY A 80 -14.16 -4.99 1.73
N SER A 81 -13.13 -5.83 1.84
CA SER A 81 -13.26 -7.29 1.71
C SER A 81 -14.09 -7.93 2.82
N ILE A 82 -13.86 -7.54 4.08
CA ILE A 82 -14.60 -8.03 5.24
C ILE A 82 -16.07 -7.60 5.16
N GLN A 83 -16.33 -6.31 4.94
CA GLN A 83 -17.68 -5.77 4.88
C GLN A 83 -18.47 -6.35 3.71
N SER A 84 -17.81 -6.50 2.55
CA SER A 84 -18.33 -7.23 1.40
C SER A 84 -18.70 -8.67 1.74
N GLY A 85 -17.83 -9.40 2.44
CA GLY A 85 -18.04 -10.81 2.79
C GLY A 85 -19.14 -11.05 3.82
N LEU A 86 -19.40 -10.09 4.71
CA LEU A 86 -20.35 -10.25 5.83
C LEU A 86 -21.70 -9.61 5.60
N THR A 87 -21.69 -8.40 5.07
CA THR A 87 -22.89 -7.56 4.95
C THR A 87 -23.42 -7.55 3.53
N GLY A 88 -22.69 -8.14 2.57
CA GLY A 88 -22.97 -8.00 1.14
C GLY A 88 -22.83 -6.56 0.63
N ASN A 89 -22.35 -5.63 1.47
CA ASN A 89 -22.12 -4.25 1.07
C ASN A 89 -20.74 -4.12 0.42
N HIS A 90 -20.75 -3.88 -0.89
CA HIS A 90 -19.56 -3.73 -1.72
C HIS A 90 -19.18 -2.26 -1.98
N GLU A 91 -19.90 -1.28 -1.43
CA GLU A 91 -19.71 0.15 -1.74
C GLU A 91 -18.26 0.60 -1.53
N ILE A 92 -17.66 0.25 -0.39
CA ILE A 92 -16.26 0.59 -0.08
C ILE A 92 -15.30 -0.01 -1.12
N LEU A 93 -15.55 -1.26 -1.53
CA LEU A 93 -14.70 -1.96 -2.49
C LEU A 93 -14.84 -1.35 -3.90
N PHE A 94 -16.06 -0.96 -4.30
CA PHE A 94 -16.32 -0.25 -5.56
C PHE A 94 -15.69 1.14 -5.58
N SER A 95 -15.85 1.92 -4.51
CA SER A 95 -15.20 3.22 -4.38
C SER A 95 -13.68 3.11 -4.50
N LYS A 96 -13.08 2.10 -3.87
CA LYS A 96 -11.64 1.82 -3.97
C LYS A 96 -11.24 1.44 -5.40
N ALA A 97 -11.97 0.55 -6.06
CA ALA A 97 -11.68 0.14 -7.44
C ALA A 97 -11.70 1.33 -8.42
N VAL A 98 -12.62 2.26 -8.25
CA VAL A 98 -12.68 3.51 -9.05
C VAL A 98 -11.44 4.37 -8.80
N LEU A 99 -11.04 4.56 -7.53
CA LEU A 99 -9.83 5.31 -7.18
C LEU A 99 -8.56 4.67 -7.75
N ASP A 100 -8.44 3.35 -7.68
CA ASP A 100 -7.30 2.62 -8.23
C ASP A 100 -7.28 2.69 -9.76
N GLY A 101 -8.44 2.65 -10.42
CA GLY A 101 -8.55 2.83 -11.88
C GLY A 101 -8.12 4.23 -12.34
N ILE A 102 -8.60 5.29 -11.69
CA ILE A 102 -8.25 6.68 -12.04
C ILE A 102 -6.75 6.92 -11.81
N THR A 103 -6.22 6.46 -10.68
CA THR A 103 -4.79 6.58 -10.38
C THR A 103 -3.93 5.72 -11.30
N ALA A 104 -4.40 4.53 -11.73
CA ALA A 104 -3.70 3.68 -12.70
C ALA A 104 -3.56 4.35 -14.06
N ILE A 105 -4.62 4.98 -14.57
CA ILE A 105 -4.56 5.75 -15.82
C ILE A 105 -3.54 6.90 -15.69
N THR A 106 -3.61 7.61 -14.57
CA THR A 106 -2.73 8.75 -14.28
C THR A 106 -1.26 8.34 -14.17
N PHE A 107 -0.98 7.23 -13.48
CA PHE A 107 0.38 6.69 -13.36
C PHE A 107 0.87 6.05 -14.66
N ALA A 108 0.02 5.36 -15.41
CA ALA A 108 0.38 4.74 -16.68
C ALA A 108 0.82 5.80 -17.70
N ALA A 109 0.19 6.99 -17.70
CA ALA A 109 0.61 8.11 -18.53
C ALA A 109 2.02 8.64 -18.19
N THR A 110 2.53 8.41 -16.97
CA THR A 110 3.83 8.92 -16.52
C THR A 110 4.91 7.83 -16.47
N MET A 111 4.57 6.62 -16.03
CA MET A 111 5.49 5.52 -15.72
C MET A 111 5.32 4.32 -16.68
N GLY A 112 4.40 4.43 -17.65
CA GLY A 112 4.23 3.47 -18.73
C GLY A 112 3.67 2.10 -18.30
N VAL A 113 4.13 1.06 -19.00
CA VAL A 113 3.58 -0.31 -18.90
C VAL A 113 3.82 -0.96 -17.52
N GLY A 114 4.74 -0.44 -16.72
CA GLY A 114 5.01 -0.92 -15.35
C GLY A 114 3.76 -0.91 -14.45
N VAL A 115 2.82 0.00 -14.71
CA VAL A 115 1.56 0.08 -13.95
C VAL A 115 0.67 -1.14 -14.19
N VAL A 116 0.60 -1.65 -15.43
CA VAL A 116 -0.22 -2.83 -15.74
C VAL A 116 0.31 -4.07 -15.01
N LEU A 117 1.64 -4.20 -14.93
CA LEU A 117 2.29 -5.29 -14.19
C LEU A 117 1.99 -5.22 -12.68
N SER A 118 1.80 -4.02 -12.13
CA SER A 118 1.46 -3.88 -10.70
C SER A 118 0.11 -4.53 -10.38
N GLY A 119 -0.81 -4.60 -11.34
CA GLY A 119 -2.10 -5.28 -11.19
C GLY A 119 -1.97 -6.74 -10.77
N ILE A 120 -0.94 -7.45 -11.24
CA ILE A 120 -0.67 -8.84 -10.83
C ILE A 120 -0.25 -8.88 -9.35
N SER A 121 0.63 -7.98 -8.93
CA SER A 121 1.08 -7.91 -7.53
C SER A 121 -0.06 -7.52 -6.60
N VAL A 122 -0.89 -6.57 -7.01
CA VAL A 122 -2.08 -6.15 -6.27
C VAL A 122 -3.07 -7.30 -6.14
N PHE A 123 -3.35 -8.02 -7.23
CA PHE A 123 -4.25 -9.17 -7.21
C PHE A 123 -3.79 -10.26 -6.23
N VAL A 124 -2.49 -10.61 -6.27
CA VAL A 124 -1.93 -11.61 -5.36
C VAL A 124 -1.97 -11.12 -3.91
N TYR A 125 -1.49 -9.89 -3.66
CA TYR A 125 -1.40 -9.35 -2.31
C TYR A 125 -2.77 -9.14 -1.67
N GLN A 126 -3.67 -8.44 -2.37
CA GLN A 126 -5.03 -8.19 -1.88
C GLN A 126 -5.81 -9.51 -1.79
N GLY A 127 -5.68 -10.42 -2.76
CA GLY A 127 -6.37 -11.71 -2.70
C GLY A 127 -5.98 -12.55 -1.47
N ILE A 128 -4.69 -12.62 -1.16
CA ILE A 128 -4.20 -13.31 0.05
C ILE A 128 -4.74 -12.63 1.30
N ILE A 129 -4.65 -11.30 1.38
CA ILE A 129 -5.10 -10.57 2.57
C ILE A 129 -6.61 -10.66 2.74
N THR A 130 -7.41 -10.55 1.68
CA THR A 130 -8.86 -10.74 1.73
C THR A 130 -9.22 -12.12 2.31
N MET A 131 -8.49 -13.16 1.92
CA MET A 131 -8.72 -14.52 2.41
C MET A 131 -8.27 -14.71 3.88
N LEU A 132 -7.21 -14.02 4.31
CA LEU A 132 -6.78 -14.00 5.72
C LEU A 132 -7.71 -13.14 6.59
N ALA A 133 -8.20 -12.03 6.04
CA ALA A 133 -9.04 -11.07 6.73
C ALA A 133 -10.42 -11.64 7.06
N SER A 134 -10.97 -12.51 6.20
CA SER A 134 -12.21 -13.23 6.50
C SER A 134 -12.04 -14.20 7.69
N LEU A 135 -10.84 -14.73 7.92
CA LEU A 135 -10.52 -15.56 9.10
C LEU A 135 -10.27 -14.72 10.36
N MET A 136 -9.72 -13.51 10.20
CA MET A 136 -9.33 -12.61 11.29
C MET A 136 -10.34 -11.49 11.56
N GLN A 137 -11.58 -11.65 11.10
CA GLN A 137 -12.62 -10.64 11.17
C GLN A 137 -12.83 -10.07 12.58
N SER A 138 -12.77 -10.91 13.63
CA SER A 138 -12.99 -10.45 15.01
C SER A 138 -11.91 -9.49 15.52
N LEU A 139 -10.74 -9.48 14.88
CA LEU A 139 -9.58 -8.65 15.25
C LEU A 139 -9.55 -7.32 14.48
N LEU A 140 -10.28 -7.21 13.37
CA LEU A 140 -10.32 -6.04 12.50
C LEU A 140 -11.50 -5.13 12.86
N SER A 141 -11.43 -4.53 14.05
CA SER A 141 -12.37 -3.49 14.47
C SER A 141 -12.17 -2.20 13.65
N THR A 142 -13.19 -1.36 13.58
CA THR A 142 -13.12 -0.04 12.91
C THR A 142 -11.95 0.80 13.43
N VAL A 143 -11.62 0.69 14.72
CA VAL A 143 -10.49 1.40 15.34
C VAL A 143 -9.16 0.89 14.79
N VAL A 144 -8.95 -0.43 14.78
CA VAL A 144 -7.71 -1.04 14.24
C VAL A 144 -7.52 -0.62 12.79
N VAL A 145 -8.58 -0.68 11.99
CA VAL A 145 -8.58 -0.28 10.60
C VAL A 145 -8.17 1.17 10.42
N ASN A 146 -8.75 2.07 11.21
CA ASN A 146 -8.45 3.50 11.12
C ASN A 146 -6.96 3.76 11.39
N GLU A 147 -6.38 3.10 12.39
CA GLU A 147 -4.95 3.17 12.68
C GLU A 147 -4.09 2.60 11.55
N MET A 148 -4.48 1.46 10.96
CA MET A 148 -3.83 0.89 9.77
C MET A 148 -3.89 1.85 8.58
N THR A 149 -5.03 2.53 8.40
CA THR A 149 -5.26 3.53 7.35
C THR A 149 -4.33 4.72 7.54
N ALA A 150 -4.18 5.18 8.77
CA ALA A 150 -3.33 6.31 9.11
C ALA A 150 -1.86 6.03 8.82
N ILE A 151 -1.37 4.86 9.25
CA ILE A 151 -0.01 4.39 8.95
C ILE A 151 0.18 4.25 7.43
N GLY A 152 -0.80 3.68 6.73
CA GLY A 152 -0.79 3.60 5.27
C GLY A 152 -0.72 4.98 4.60
N GLY A 153 -1.43 5.97 5.12
CA GLY A 153 -1.37 7.35 4.65
C GLY A 153 0.03 7.95 4.74
N VAL A 154 0.76 7.68 5.83
CA VAL A 154 2.17 8.12 5.99
C VAL A 154 3.10 7.47 4.97
N ILE A 155 2.92 6.17 4.72
CA ILE A 155 3.70 5.43 3.72
C ILE A 155 3.42 5.98 2.32
N ILE A 156 2.15 6.23 1.97
CA ILE A 156 1.75 6.86 0.69
C ILE A 156 2.35 8.26 0.55
N LEU A 157 2.36 9.04 1.64
CA LEU A 157 3.06 10.33 1.69
C LEU A 157 4.54 10.20 1.35
N GLY A 158 5.24 9.22 1.94
CA GLY A 158 6.63 8.91 1.62
C GLY A 158 6.84 8.56 0.14
N ILE A 159 5.94 7.77 -0.45
CA ILE A 159 5.97 7.43 -1.87
C ILE A 159 5.75 8.69 -2.74
N GLY A 160 4.81 9.55 -2.33
CA GLY A 160 4.58 10.84 -2.98
C GLY A 160 5.82 11.75 -2.95
N LEU A 161 6.56 11.76 -1.84
CA LEU A 161 7.83 12.49 -1.71
C LEU A 161 8.92 11.92 -2.62
N ASN A 162 8.98 10.61 -2.83
CA ASN A 162 9.93 10.00 -3.76
C ASN A 162 9.77 10.47 -5.22
N PHE A 163 8.61 11.02 -5.61
CA PHE A 163 8.45 11.64 -6.93
C PHE A 163 9.09 13.03 -7.04
N ILE A 164 9.32 13.70 -5.91
CA ILE A 164 9.82 15.08 -5.85
C ILE A 164 11.30 15.10 -5.47
N VAL A 165 11.71 14.19 -4.58
CA VAL A 165 13.07 14.12 -4.05
C VAL A 165 13.96 13.30 -4.99
N ALA A 166 15.16 13.80 -5.26
CA ALA A 166 16.14 13.14 -6.14
C ALA A 166 16.70 11.83 -5.56
N ASN A 167 16.62 11.65 -4.24
CA ASN A 167 17.10 10.47 -3.54
C ASN A 167 15.91 9.58 -3.14
N ARG A 168 15.78 8.43 -3.81
CA ARG A 168 14.67 7.50 -3.59
C ARG A 168 14.83 6.81 -2.23
N MET A 169 13.86 7.01 -1.34
CA MET A 169 13.75 6.27 -0.09
C MET A 169 13.11 4.92 -0.34
N LYS A 170 13.53 3.87 0.38
CA LYS A 170 12.91 2.54 0.31
C LYS A 170 11.62 2.45 1.12
N VAL A 171 10.61 3.22 0.73
CA VAL A 171 9.33 3.35 1.47
C VAL A 171 8.55 2.02 1.55
N GLY A 172 8.78 1.09 0.64
CA GLY A 172 8.23 -0.27 0.69
C GLY A 172 8.71 -1.08 1.89
N ASN A 173 9.85 -0.73 2.49
CA ASN A 173 10.31 -1.32 3.75
C ASN A 173 9.49 -0.82 4.96
N PHE A 174 8.63 0.18 4.80
CA PHE A 174 7.73 0.61 5.86
C PHE A 174 6.43 -0.20 5.89
N LEU A 175 6.16 -1.03 4.87
CA LEU A 175 4.93 -1.80 4.73
C LEU A 175 4.57 -2.65 5.98
N PRO A 176 5.53 -3.28 6.70
CA PRO A 176 5.21 -4.05 7.90
C PRO A 176 4.59 -3.22 9.03
N ALA A 177 4.79 -1.90 9.03
CA ALA A 177 4.20 -1.00 10.02
C ALA A 177 2.67 -1.10 10.06
N ILE A 178 2.04 -1.37 8.91
CA ILE A 178 0.58 -1.46 8.78
C ILE A 178 0.01 -2.61 9.64
N PHE A 179 0.79 -3.66 9.91
CA PHE A 179 0.30 -4.81 10.68
C PHE A 179 0.50 -4.67 12.19
N ILE A 180 1.29 -3.69 12.65
CA ILE A 180 1.58 -3.50 14.08
C ILE A 180 0.32 -3.17 14.91
N PRO A 181 -0.63 -2.32 14.45
CA PRO A 181 -1.88 -2.09 15.18
C PRO A 181 -2.68 -3.36 15.48
N ILE A 182 -2.70 -4.32 14.55
CA ILE A 182 -3.40 -5.60 14.76
C ILE A 182 -2.78 -6.35 15.94
N ILE A 183 -1.45 -6.36 16.04
CA ILE A 183 -0.73 -7.02 17.14
C ILE A 183 -0.98 -6.26 18.44
N TYR A 184 -0.94 -4.92 18.42
CA TYR A 184 -1.15 -4.10 19.61
C TYR A 184 -2.53 -4.33 20.24
N TYR A 185 -3.60 -4.27 19.45
CA TYR A 185 -4.98 -4.51 19.89
C TYR A 185 -5.33 -6.00 20.12
N LEU A 186 -4.39 -6.92 19.87
CA LEU A 186 -4.52 -8.32 20.27
C LEU A 186 -4.08 -8.55 21.73
N PHE A 187 -3.19 -7.70 22.24
CA PHE A 187 -2.68 -7.78 23.62
C PHE A 187 -3.41 -6.85 24.61
N PHE A 188 -4.18 -5.89 24.11
CA PHE A 188 -4.90 -4.86 24.87
C PHE A 188 -6.40 -4.93 24.60
#